data_AF-A0A5K0X9B8-F1
#
_entry.id   AF-A0A5K0X9B8-F1
#
_cell.length_a   1.000
_cell.length_b   1.000
_cell.length_c   1.000
_cell.angle_alpha   90.00
_cell.angle_beta   90.00
_cell.angle_gamma   90.00
#
_symmetry.space_group_name_H-M   'P 1'
#
loop_
_entity.id
_entity.type
_entity.pdbx_description
1 polymer ?
#
loop_
_entity_poly.entity_id
_entity_poly.type
_entity_poly.pdbx_seq_one_letter_code
_entity_poly.pdbx_strand_id
1 'polypeptide(L)'
;NDQLILAAIIRHLDHKNVAHDPRVKSSIIQIVTALAQQFRSRALVAEAGVVSDLCRHLRKSLQATDESVGLEESNANLSLQSSIEDCLLEISKR
;
A
#
# COMPACT_ATOMS: atom_id res chain seq x y z
N ASN A 1 10.84 -15.95 -4.15
CA ASN A 1 11.10 -14.66 -4.84
C ASN A 1 9.90 -13.73 -4.82
N ASP A 2 8.69 -14.23 -5.02
CA ASP A 2 7.45 -13.43 -5.10
C ASP A 2 7.25 -12.52 -3.86
N GLN A 3 7.46 -13.02 -2.63
CA GLN A 3 7.42 -12.23 -1.40
C GLN A 3 8.51 -11.13 -1.33
N LEU A 4 9.73 -11.43 -1.79
CA LEU A 4 10.83 -10.46 -1.86
C LEU A 4 10.52 -9.33 -2.85
N ILE A 5 9.81 -9.65 -3.93
CA ILE A 5 9.34 -8.66 -4.92
C ILE A 5 8.30 -7.75 -4.28
N LEU A 6 7.29 -8.30 -3.58
CA LEU A 6 6.30 -7.49 -2.86
C LEU A 6 6.96 -6.58 -1.83
N ALA A 7 7.85 -7.12 -0.99
CA ALA A 7 8.59 -6.34 0.00
C ALA A 7 9.44 -5.23 -0.66
N ALA A 8 10.08 -5.51 -1.80
CA ALA A 8 10.86 -4.51 -2.52
C ALA A 8 10.00 -3.37 -3.08
N ILE A 9 8.83 -3.69 -3.63
CA ILE A 9 7.89 -2.71 -4.17
C ILE A 9 7.31 -1.85 -3.04
N ILE A 10 6.93 -2.46 -1.90
CA ILE A 10 6.39 -1.73 -0.74
C ILE A 10 7.44 -0.76 -0.17
N ARG A 11 8.71 -1.17 -0.07
CA ARG A 11 9.80 -0.26 0.34
C ARG A 11 9.96 0.94 -0.59
N HIS A 12 9.51 0.85 -1.84
CA HIS A 12 9.56 1.97 -2.78
C HIS A 12 8.60 3.11 -2.40
N LEU A 13 7.58 2.84 -1.58
CA LEU A 13 6.66 3.85 -1.05
C LEU A 13 7.37 4.88 -0.15
N ASP A 14 8.51 4.53 0.44
CA ASP A 14 9.34 5.44 1.24
C ASP A 14 10.41 6.16 0.39
N HIS A 15 10.52 5.87 -0.91
CA HIS A 15 11.48 6.55 -1.78
C HIS A 15 11.09 8.02 -1.93
N LYS A 16 12.05 8.94 -1.84
CA LYS A 16 11.83 10.40 -1.85
C LYS A 16 10.97 10.93 -3.01
N ASN A 17 11.03 10.30 -4.18
CA ASN A 17 10.24 10.69 -5.36
C ASN A 17 8.79 10.17 -5.33
N VAL A 18 8.47 9.29 -4.38
CA VAL A 18 7.16 8.63 -4.23
C VAL A 18 6.50 9.03 -2.91
N ALA A 19 7.29 9.23 -1.86
CA ALA A 19 6.82 9.41 -0.49
C ALA A 19 5.78 10.54 -0.33
N HIS A 20 5.88 11.58 -1.17
CA HIS A 20 5.04 12.78 -1.12
C HIS A 20 3.91 12.80 -2.17
N ASP A 21 3.82 11.84 -3.09
CA ASP A 21 2.69 11.79 -4.04
C ASP A 21 1.74 10.65 -3.66
N PRO A 22 0.59 10.94 -3.04
CA PRO A 22 -0.37 9.92 -2.64
C PRO A 22 -0.95 9.14 -3.84
N ARG A 23 -1.01 9.74 -5.04
CA ARG A 23 -1.52 9.07 -6.24
C ARG A 23 -0.53 8.02 -6.74
N VAL A 24 0.76 8.35 -6.78
CA VAL A 24 1.81 7.39 -7.15
C VAL A 24 1.83 6.22 -6.16
N LYS A 25 1.72 6.51 -4.86
CA LYS A 25 1.61 5.48 -3.81
C LYS A 25 0.39 4.60 -4.02
N SER A 26 -0.76 5.19 -4.37
CA SER A 26 -2.00 4.46 -4.65
C SER A 26 -1.81 3.49 -5.82
N SER A 27 -1.22 3.95 -6.93
CA SER A 27 -0.90 3.08 -8.08
C SER A 27 0.06 1.94 -7.73
N ILE A 28 1.08 2.20 -6.91
CA ILE A 28 2.00 1.16 -6.44
C ILE A 28 1.26 0.11 -5.61
N ILE A 29 0.38 0.54 -4.71
CA ILE A 29 -0.42 -0.37 -3.89
C ILE A 29 -1.36 -1.21 -4.76
N GLN A 30 -2.02 -0.62 -5.76
CA GLN A 30 -2.84 -1.38 -6.72
C GLN A 30 -2.04 -2.47 -7.45
N ILE A 31 -0.79 -2.18 -7.83
CA ILE A 31 0.13 -3.17 -8.41
C ILE A 31 0.45 -4.28 -7.40
N VAL A 32 0.75 -3.93 -6.14
CA VAL A 32 1.00 -4.91 -5.07
C VAL A 32 -0.22 -5.81 -4.87
N THR A 33 -1.43 -5.25 -4.86
CA THR A 33 -2.69 -5.99 -4.76
C THR A 33 -2.86 -6.99 -5.90
N ALA A 34 -2.68 -6.55 -7.15
CA ALA A 34 -2.78 -7.43 -8.32
C ALA A 34 -1.73 -8.56 -8.29
N LEU A 35 -0.50 -8.25 -7.89
CA LEU A 35 0.56 -9.25 -7.73
C LEU A 35 0.23 -10.25 -6.61
N ALA A 36 -0.27 -9.78 -5.47
CA ALA A 36 -0.69 -10.63 -4.36
C ALA A 36 -1.80 -11.61 -4.79
N GLN A 37 -2.79 -11.14 -5.55
CA GLN A 37 -3.83 -11.99 -6.14
C GLN A 37 -3.24 -13.07 -7.06
N GLN A 38 -2.28 -12.74 -7.92
CA GLN A 38 -1.61 -13.71 -8.79
C GLN A 38 -0.80 -14.74 -7.98
N PHE A 39 -0.07 -14.30 -6.96
CA PHE A 39 0.78 -15.16 -6.13
C PHE A 39 0.01 -16.10 -5.21
N ARG A 40 -1.26 -15.81 -4.92
CA ARG A 40 -2.13 -16.70 -4.12
C ARG A 40 -2.37 -18.05 -4.77
N SER A 41 -2.35 -18.14 -6.10
CA SER A 41 -2.37 -19.41 -6.83
C SER A 41 -1.21 -20.35 -6.45
N ARG A 42 -0.18 -19.82 -5.78
CA ARG A 42 1.05 -20.50 -5.37
C ARG A 42 1.16 -20.80 -3.87
N ALA A 43 0.10 -20.59 -3.08
CA ALA A 43 0.04 -20.85 -1.64
C ALA A 43 1.17 -20.18 -0.83
N LEU A 44 1.33 -18.87 -0.97
CA LEU A 44 2.27 -18.10 -0.15
C LEU A 44 1.55 -17.43 1.03
N VAL A 45 2.04 -17.67 2.24
CA VAL A 45 1.66 -16.91 3.43
C VAL A 45 2.25 -15.51 3.28
N ALA A 46 1.41 -14.49 3.47
CA ALA A 46 1.86 -13.11 3.53
C ALA A 46 2.90 -12.94 4.65
N GLU A 47 4.10 -12.47 4.31
CA GLU A 47 5.11 -12.21 5.34
C GLU A 47 4.63 -11.10 6.28
N ALA A 48 4.80 -11.30 7.60
CA ALA A 48 4.41 -10.33 8.60
C ALA A 48 5.02 -8.93 8.37
N GLY A 49 6.21 -8.88 7.74
CA GLY A 49 6.87 -7.62 7.36
C GLY A 49 6.10 -6.80 6.32
N VAL A 50 5.57 -7.45 5.28
CA VAL A 50 4.75 -6.81 4.22
C VAL A 50 3.50 -6.19 4.84
N VAL A 51 2.82 -6.93 5.71
CA VAL A 51 1.62 -6.45 6.42
C VAL A 51 1.95 -5.28 7.34
N SER A 52 3.04 -5.38 8.11
CA SER A 52 3.48 -4.31 8.99
C SER A 52 3.81 -3.02 8.23
N ASP A 53 4.45 -3.12 7.07
CA ASP A 53 4.74 -1.97 6.23
C ASP A 53 3.48 -1.33 5.65
N LEU A 54 2.52 -2.12 5.15
CA LEU A 54 1.24 -1.61 4.68
C LEU A 54 0.47 -0.88 5.79
N CYS A 55 0.40 -1.46 6.99
CA CYS A 55 -0.22 -0.82 8.16
C CYS A 55 0.49 0.50 8.55
N ARG A 56 1.82 0.54 8.45
CA ARG A 56 2.60 1.78 8.66
C ARG A 56 2.25 2.85 7.64
N HIS A 57 2.09 2.49 6.37
CA HIS A 57 1.67 3.44 5.32
C HIS A 57 0.22 3.90 5.49
N LEU A 58 -0.69 3.02 5.91
CA LEU A 58 -2.07 3.38 6.20
C LEU A 58 -2.15 4.43 7.31
N ARG A 59 -1.42 4.21 8.42
CA ARG A 59 -1.36 5.18 9.53
C ARG A 59 -0.87 6.56 9.08
N LYS A 60 0.20 6.60 8.26
CA LYS A 60 0.71 7.86 7.69
C LYS A 60 -0.34 8.55 6.82
N SER A 61 -1.09 7.78 6.02
CA SER A 61 -2.13 8.32 5.13
C SER A 61 -3.32 8.89 5.89
N LEU A 62 -3.66 8.35 7.05
CA LEU A 62 -4.71 8.87 7.93
C LEU A 62 -4.28 10.20 8.58
N GLN A 63 -3.04 10.26 9.08
CA GLN A 63 -2.47 11.49 9.66
C GLN A 63 -2.45 12.64 8.65
N ALA A 64 -2.13 12.35 7.39
CA ALA A 64 -2.13 13.33 6.31
C ALA A 64 -3.53 13.81 5.87
N THR A 65 -4.62 13.22 6.38
CA THR A 65 -5.99 13.70 6.11
C THR A 65 -6.49 14.64 7.22
N ASP A 66 -5.97 14.50 8.44
CA ASP A 66 -6.30 15.36 9.59
C ASP A 66 -5.55 16.70 9.58
N GLU A 67 -4.40 16.77 8.88
CA GLU A 67 -3.68 18.02 8.68
C GLU A 67 -4.52 19.01 7.84
N SER A 68 -4.28 20.32 7.94
CA SER A 68 -5.00 21.35 7.15
C SER A 68 -4.62 21.29 5.66
N VAL A 69 -4.97 20.20 5.01
CA VAL A 69 -4.54 19.86 3.66
C VAL A 69 -5.64 20.26 2.66
N GLY A 70 -5.24 20.68 1.46
CA GLY A 70 -6.19 21.08 0.41
C GLY A 70 -7.13 19.93 0.03
N LEU A 71 -8.34 20.26 -0.47
CA LEU A 71 -9.38 19.29 -0.83
C LEU A 71 -8.87 18.19 -1.78
N GLU A 72 -8.06 18.55 -2.78
CA GLU A 72 -7.49 17.60 -3.74
C GLU A 72 -6.51 16.61 -3.10
N GLU A 73 -5.69 17.09 -2.17
CA GLU A 73 -4.73 16.26 -1.45
C GLU A 73 -5.43 15.34 -0.44
N SER A 74 -6.47 15.85 0.23
CA SER A 74 -7.35 15.04 1.07
C SER A 74 -8.03 13.91 0.29
N ASN A 75 -8.58 14.20 -0.89
CA ASN A 75 -9.17 13.18 -1.78
C ASN A 75 -8.14 12.15 -2.25
N ALA A 76 -6.92 12.58 -2.58
CA ALA A 76 -5.85 11.67 -2.97
C ALA A 76 -5.40 10.77 -1.80
N ASN A 77 -5.36 11.31 -0.58
CA ASN A 77 -5.07 10.55 0.64
C ASN A 77 -6.17 9.53 0.96
N LEU A 78 -7.44 9.87 0.77
CA LEU A 78 -8.55 8.92 0.91
C LEU A 78 -8.45 7.78 -0.12
N SER A 79 -8.12 8.09 -1.37
CA SER A 79 -7.89 7.08 -2.40
C SER A 79 -6.72 6.15 -2.06
N LEU A 80 -5.63 6.69 -1.50
CA LEU A 80 -4.51 5.91 -1.02
C LEU A 80 -4.91 4.99 0.15
N GLN A 81 -5.68 5.49 1.12
CA GLN A 81 -6.18 4.70 2.25
C GLN A 81 -7.00 3.50 1.74
N SER A 82 -8.01 3.75 0.90
CA SER A 82 -8.85 2.69 0.32
C SER A 82 -8.01 1.64 -0.43
N SER A 83 -7.01 2.07 -1.19
CA SER A 83 -6.14 1.12 -1.90
C SER A 83 -5.32 0.25 -0.96
N ILE A 84 -4.82 0.80 0.16
CA ILE A 84 -4.06 0.05 1.17
C ILE A 84 -4.96 -0.94 1.90
N GLU A 85 -6.19 -0.54 2.24
CA GLU A 85 -7.18 -1.40 2.86
C GLU A 85 -7.57 -2.58 1.95
N ASP A 86 -7.81 -2.32 0.67
CA ASP A 86 -8.07 -3.36 -0.32
C ASP A 86 -6.89 -4.33 -0.45
N CYS A 87 -5.66 -3.81 -0.46
CA CYS A 87 -4.44 -4.61 -0.50
C CYS A 87 -4.31 -5.53 0.72
N LEU A 88 -4.52 -4.98 1.92
CA LEU A 88 -4.50 -5.74 3.16
C LEU A 88 -5.59 -6.82 3.17
N LEU A 89 -6.79 -6.48 2.70
CA LEU A 89 -7.89 -7.42 2.57
C LEU A 89 -7.49 -8.57 1.64
N GLU A 90 -7.01 -8.29 0.43
CA GLU A 90 -6.57 -9.30 -0.52
C GLU A 90 -5.49 -10.23 0.05
N ILE A 91 -4.49 -9.67 0.71
CA ILE A 91 -3.39 -10.41 1.31
C ILE A 91 -3.86 -11.27 2.50
N SER A 92 -4.93 -10.85 3.19
CA SER A 92 -5.53 -11.60 4.31
C SER A 92 -6.50 -12.72 3.90
N LYS A 93 -7.04 -12.67 2.68
CA LYS A 93 -7.95 -13.69 2.18
C LYS A 93 -7.18 -15.01 2.02
N ARG A 94 -7.67 -16.07 2.68
CA ARG A 94 -7.10 -17.44 2.66
C ARG A 94 -7.49 -18.20 1.40
#